data_AF-A0A803STC0-F1
#
_entry.id   AF-A0A803STC0-F1
#
_cell.length_a   1.000
_cell.length_b   1.000
_cell.length_c   1.000
_cell.angle_alpha   90.00
_cell.angle_beta   90.00
_cell.angle_gamma   90.00
#
_symmetry.space_group_name_H-M   'P 1'
#
loop_
_entity.id
_entity.type
_entity.pdbx_description
1 polymer ?
#
loop_
_entity_poly.entity_id
_entity_poly.type
_entity_poly.pdbx_seq_one_letter_code
_entity_poly.pdbx_strand_id
1 'polypeptide(L)'
;MSKNRFESYIGLISDCSRFLRRIPIRCLTAQTAMYFPDDVEGILGSVRATTCALDPCPSWLVKLAKDGLLDWFVAIINASLGQGTVPSCFKQAVVKPLLKKTSLDPSVCNNYRPISNLPFLGKVLEQVVATQLQEFLDDTDFLDCSQSGFRPGHSTETVLVALVDDLRRELDRGSVTLLVLLDISAAFDTIDHGILLGRLSGMGLGGTVLLWLQSFLEGRSQMVKLGDTCSDPWPLTCGVPQGSILSPMLFNIYMKPLGEVIRSFGGRCHLYADDTQIHYSFPSNSKEAPRMLNQCLAAVADWMRRNKLRITPDKTEALLVSRSSDRGIGWQPVLDGVALPLKSQVRSLGVLLDSALTLEAQVSAVAGRAFAQLKLVCQLRPYLVSFHNLQGH
;
A
#
# COMPACT_ATOMS: atom_id res chain seq x y z
N MET A 1 28.71 6.06 -46.77
CA MET A 1 28.54 5.26 -45.55
C MET A 1 28.27 6.22 -44.41
N SER A 2 27.03 6.28 -43.93
CA SER A 2 26.46 7.45 -43.25
C SER A 2 26.77 7.52 -41.76
N LYS A 3 27.00 8.76 -41.28
CA LYS A 3 27.05 9.18 -39.86
C LYS A 3 25.98 8.52 -38.99
N ASN A 4 24.79 8.27 -39.55
CA ASN A 4 23.68 7.63 -38.83
C ASN A 4 24.02 6.26 -38.24
N ARG A 5 24.88 5.46 -38.88
CA ARG A 5 25.23 4.12 -38.38
C ARG A 5 26.22 4.16 -37.21
N PHE A 6 26.98 5.24 -37.07
CA PHE A 6 27.93 5.46 -35.97
C PHE A 6 27.21 5.99 -34.71
N GLU A 7 26.23 6.87 -34.88
CA GLU A 7 25.35 7.33 -33.77
C GLU A 7 24.49 6.19 -33.21
N SER A 8 24.01 5.26 -34.05
CA SER A 8 23.28 4.07 -33.57
C SER A 8 24.17 3.16 -32.71
N TYR A 9 25.45 3.03 -33.06
CA TYR A 9 26.42 2.24 -32.29
C TYR A 9 26.83 2.92 -30.98
N ILE A 10 26.97 4.25 -30.97
CA ILE A 10 27.22 5.01 -29.72
C ILE A 10 26.00 4.96 -28.80
N GLY A 11 24.77 5.01 -29.35
CA GLY A 11 23.53 4.80 -28.59
C GLY A 11 23.47 3.41 -27.95
N LEU A 12 23.78 2.36 -28.72
CA LEU A 12 23.85 0.99 -28.20
C LEU A 12 24.99 0.78 -27.19
N ILE A 13 26.14 1.44 -27.34
CA ILE A 13 27.26 1.37 -26.39
C ILE A 13 26.94 2.18 -25.12
N SER A 14 26.24 3.30 -25.22
CA SER A 14 25.71 4.06 -24.08
C SER A 14 24.69 3.22 -23.30
N ASP A 15 23.75 2.58 -23.98
CA ASP A 15 22.78 1.67 -23.37
C ASP A 15 23.45 0.42 -22.78
N CYS A 16 24.43 -0.18 -23.46
CA CYS A 16 25.24 -1.27 -22.89
C CYS A 16 26.08 -0.79 -21.70
N SER A 17 26.56 0.46 -21.68
CA SER A 17 27.30 1.01 -20.54
C SER A 17 26.38 1.31 -19.35
N ARG A 18 25.13 1.71 -19.58
CA ARG A 18 24.07 1.76 -18.54
C ARG A 18 23.71 0.36 -18.04
N PHE A 19 23.66 -0.61 -18.94
CA PHE A 19 23.36 -2.01 -18.62
C PHE A 19 24.51 -2.71 -17.87
N LEU A 20 25.77 -2.36 -18.16
CA LEU A 20 26.98 -2.89 -17.50
C LEU A 20 27.37 -2.13 -16.22
N ARG A 21 26.89 -0.89 -16.02
CA ARG A 21 27.09 -0.10 -14.78
C ARG A 21 26.10 -0.45 -13.67
N ARG A 22 24.99 -1.09 -14.00
CA ARG A 22 24.15 -1.76 -13.00
C ARG A 22 24.87 -3.04 -12.61
N ILE A 23 25.57 -3.00 -11.47
CA ILE A 23 26.06 -4.24 -10.82
C ILE A 23 24.85 -5.19 -10.77
N PRO A 24 24.95 -6.41 -11.33
CA PRO A 24 23.81 -7.30 -11.41
C PRO A 24 23.24 -7.56 -10.01
N ILE A 25 21.91 -7.56 -9.95
CA ILE A 25 20.96 -7.57 -8.83
C ILE A 25 21.18 -8.69 -7.78
N ARG A 26 22.23 -9.51 -7.93
CA ARG A 26 22.74 -10.48 -6.95
C ARG A 26 23.26 -9.84 -5.64
N CYS A 27 23.45 -8.52 -5.60
CA CYS A 27 24.12 -7.84 -4.50
C CYS A 27 23.27 -7.61 -3.24
N LEU A 28 21.93 -7.56 -3.30
CA LEU A 28 21.10 -7.29 -2.11
C LEU A 28 21.17 -8.40 -1.02
N THR A 29 21.84 -9.51 -1.32
CA THR A 29 22.20 -10.55 -0.34
C THR A 29 23.22 -10.07 0.69
N ALA A 30 24.00 -9.01 0.39
CA ALA A 30 25.01 -8.46 1.31
C ALA A 30 25.21 -6.93 1.21
N GLN A 31 24.97 -6.30 0.05
CA GLN A 31 25.26 -4.89 -0.18
C GLN A 31 24.30 -4.21 -1.18
N THR A 32 23.91 -2.96 -0.88
CA THR A 32 23.17 -2.12 -1.82
C THR A 32 24.08 -1.63 -2.94
N ALA A 33 23.53 -1.49 -4.15
CA ALA A 33 24.21 -0.84 -5.26
C ALA A 33 24.45 0.64 -4.93
N MET A 34 25.65 1.14 -5.28
CA MET A 34 25.99 2.56 -5.17
C MET A 34 25.38 3.35 -6.34
N TYR A 35 25.03 4.60 -6.07
CA TYR A 35 24.36 5.49 -7.01
C TYR A 35 25.33 6.54 -7.57
N PHE A 36 25.16 6.89 -8.84
CA PHE A 36 25.89 7.96 -9.50
C PHE A 36 25.05 9.24 -9.56
N PRO A 37 25.65 10.42 -9.87
CA PRO A 37 24.92 11.68 -9.97
C PRO A 37 23.66 11.62 -10.83
N ASP A 38 23.72 11.03 -12.03
CA ASP A 38 22.58 10.90 -12.93
C ASP A 38 21.40 10.11 -12.32
N ASP A 39 21.71 9.07 -11.54
CA ASP A 39 20.69 8.25 -10.88
C ASP A 39 19.98 9.04 -9.78
N VAL A 40 20.75 9.74 -8.95
CA VAL A 40 20.23 10.57 -7.87
C VAL A 40 19.44 11.76 -8.42
N GLU A 41 19.88 12.35 -9.53
CA GLU A 41 19.17 13.43 -10.20
C GLU A 41 17.79 12.99 -10.68
N GLY A 42 17.71 11.82 -11.33
CA GLY A 42 16.44 11.23 -11.76
C GLY A 42 15.48 10.98 -10.60
N ILE A 43 16.00 10.47 -9.48
CA ILE A 43 15.22 10.23 -8.25
C ILE A 43 14.74 11.55 -7.62
N LEU A 44 15.61 12.56 -7.52
CA LEU A 44 15.22 13.89 -7.03
C LEU A 44 14.11 14.50 -7.88
N GLY A 45 14.15 14.27 -9.20
CA GLY A 45 13.10 14.65 -10.14
C GLY A 45 11.76 13.98 -9.82
N SER A 46 11.76 12.67 -9.58
CA SER A 46 10.54 11.85 -9.42
C SER A 46 9.85 12.01 -8.05
N VAL A 47 10.62 12.18 -6.97
CA VAL A 47 10.05 12.26 -5.61
C VAL A 47 9.24 13.54 -5.44
N ARG A 48 7.97 13.44 -5.01
CA ARG A 48 7.12 14.61 -4.80
C ARG A 48 7.73 15.58 -3.76
N ALA A 49 7.88 16.85 -4.14
CA ALA A 49 8.35 17.92 -3.25
C ALA A 49 7.32 18.19 -2.15
N THR A 50 7.46 17.50 -1.02
CA THR A 50 6.61 17.66 0.16
C THR A 50 7.48 18.10 1.33
N THR A 51 7.24 19.31 1.81
CA THR A 51 8.07 19.94 2.84
C THR A 51 7.67 19.48 4.23
N CYS A 52 8.65 18.98 4.96
CA CYS A 52 8.59 18.72 6.38
C CYS A 52 8.89 19.98 7.19
N ALA A 53 8.28 20.09 8.37
CA ALA A 53 8.64 21.17 9.31
C ALA A 53 10.07 21.03 9.84
N LEU A 54 10.68 19.85 9.69
CA LEU A 54 12.06 19.57 10.05
C LEU A 54 13.04 19.78 8.89
N ASP A 55 12.54 20.08 7.67
CA ASP A 55 13.43 20.39 6.57
C ASP A 55 14.08 21.76 6.80
N PRO A 56 15.38 21.93 6.51
CA PRO A 56 16.08 23.19 6.70
C PRO A 56 15.58 24.28 5.74
N CYS A 57 14.96 23.88 4.62
CA CYS A 57 14.37 24.77 3.64
C CYS A 57 13.24 24.07 2.89
N PRO A 58 12.40 24.83 2.15
CA PRO A 58 11.35 24.25 1.34
C PRO A 58 11.88 23.27 0.29
N SER A 59 11.22 22.12 0.13
CA SER A 59 11.66 21.05 -0.78
C SER A 59 11.69 21.47 -2.25
N TRP A 60 10.87 22.44 -2.65
CA TRP A 60 10.92 23.00 -4.01
C TRP A 60 12.23 23.75 -4.28
N LEU A 61 12.81 24.39 -3.26
CA LEU A 61 14.09 25.08 -3.37
C LEU A 61 15.23 24.08 -3.52
N VAL A 62 15.16 22.95 -2.81
CA VAL A 62 16.10 21.84 -2.98
C VAL A 62 16.08 21.32 -4.42
N LYS A 63 14.88 21.16 -5.01
CA LYS A 63 14.76 20.75 -6.42
C LYS A 63 15.28 21.80 -7.39
N LEU A 64 15.08 23.08 -7.09
CA LEU A 64 15.56 24.18 -7.94
C LEU A 64 17.10 24.29 -7.89
N ALA A 65 17.69 24.08 -6.73
CA ALA A 65 19.14 24.15 -6.49
C ALA A 65 19.84 22.79 -6.67
N LYS A 66 19.19 21.80 -7.31
CA LYS A 66 19.70 20.42 -7.40
C LYS A 66 21.11 20.36 -8.00
N ASP A 67 21.41 21.18 -9.02
CA ASP A 67 22.68 21.13 -9.75
C ASP A 67 23.88 21.44 -8.84
N GLY A 68 23.70 22.31 -7.83
CA GLY A 68 24.74 22.64 -6.85
C GLY A 68 24.77 21.72 -5.63
N LEU A 69 23.74 20.89 -5.43
CA LEU A 69 23.58 20.02 -4.25
C LEU A 69 23.75 18.53 -4.58
N LEU A 70 23.77 18.17 -5.87
CA LEU A 70 23.71 16.79 -6.33
C LEU A 70 24.85 15.93 -5.76
N ASP A 71 26.09 16.41 -5.84
CA ASP A 71 27.26 15.68 -5.35
C ASP A 71 27.17 15.40 -3.84
N TRP A 72 26.64 16.36 -3.07
CA TRP A 72 26.41 16.19 -1.64
C TRP A 72 25.36 15.12 -1.36
N PHE A 73 24.27 15.10 -2.13
CA PHE A 73 23.23 14.07 -1.99
C PHE A 73 23.76 12.69 -2.35
N VAL A 74 24.52 12.56 -3.44
CA VAL A 74 25.18 11.32 -3.83
C VAL A 74 26.09 10.81 -2.71
N ALA A 75 26.92 11.70 -2.14
CA ALA A 75 27.84 11.34 -1.05
C ALA A 75 27.08 10.86 0.20
N ILE A 76 26.02 11.57 0.61
CA ILE A 76 25.18 11.20 1.77
C ILE A 76 24.49 9.85 1.53
N ILE A 77 23.92 9.65 0.35
CA ILE A 77 23.22 8.41 -0.01
C ILE A 77 24.20 7.24 0.02
N ASN A 78 25.32 7.34 -0.69
CA ASN A 78 26.29 6.25 -0.77
C ASN A 78 26.95 5.95 0.58
N ALA A 79 27.19 6.97 1.43
CA ALA A 79 27.68 6.75 2.79
C ALA A 79 26.66 6.00 3.64
N SER A 80 25.39 6.42 3.61
CA SER A 80 24.27 5.77 4.31
C SER A 80 24.11 4.30 3.90
N LEU A 81 24.12 4.04 2.59
CA LEU A 81 24.05 2.70 2.01
C LEU A 81 25.25 1.84 2.39
N GLY A 82 26.47 2.36 2.23
CA GLY A 82 27.71 1.62 2.50
C GLY A 82 27.90 1.29 3.99
N GLN A 83 27.39 2.13 4.89
CA GLN A 83 27.43 1.88 6.34
C GLN A 83 26.24 1.03 6.82
N GLY A 84 25.19 0.88 6.01
CA GLY A 84 23.97 0.23 6.43
C GLY A 84 23.21 1.00 7.51
N THR A 85 23.24 2.34 7.48
CA THR A 85 22.63 3.18 8.52
C THR A 85 21.87 4.36 7.95
N VAL A 86 20.67 4.60 8.47
CA VAL A 86 19.87 5.80 8.17
C VAL A 86 20.30 6.96 9.08
N PRO A 87 20.60 8.15 8.53
CA PRO A 87 20.90 9.33 9.34
C PRO A 87 19.81 9.64 10.38
N SER A 88 20.21 9.96 11.61
CA SER A 88 19.28 10.19 12.73
C SER A 88 18.27 11.32 12.45
N CYS A 89 18.69 12.37 11.74
CA CYS A 89 17.82 13.47 11.34
C CYS A 89 16.67 13.05 10.40
N PHE A 90 16.76 11.88 9.75
CA PHE A 90 15.70 11.33 8.89
C PHE A 90 14.78 10.36 9.64
N LYS A 91 15.08 10.03 10.90
CA LYS A 91 14.31 9.08 11.71
C LYS A 91 13.16 9.72 12.51
N GLN A 92 13.00 11.03 12.42
CA GLN A 92 11.92 11.77 13.08
C GLN A 92 10.78 12.10 12.11
N ALA A 93 9.55 11.79 12.51
CA ALA A 93 8.33 12.09 11.75
C ALA A 93 7.52 13.22 12.42
N VAL A 94 6.96 14.11 11.60
CA VAL A 94 5.96 15.08 12.06
C VAL A 94 4.57 14.60 11.63
N VAL A 95 3.79 14.11 12.58
CA VAL A 95 2.44 13.60 12.35
C VAL A 95 1.47 14.76 12.24
N LYS A 96 0.75 14.81 11.12
CA LYS A 96 -0.38 15.72 10.89
C LYS A 96 -1.68 14.90 10.91
N PRO A 97 -2.53 15.06 11.94
CA PRO A 97 -3.83 14.41 11.99
C PRO A 97 -4.73 14.95 10.87
N LEU A 98 -5.17 14.07 9.97
CA LEU A 98 -6.11 14.42 8.89
C LEU A 98 -7.46 13.75 9.15
N LEU A 99 -8.54 14.53 9.15
CA LEU A 99 -9.88 13.99 9.36
C LEU A 99 -10.26 13.03 8.20
N LYS A 100 -10.73 11.82 8.53
CA LYS A 100 -11.06 10.75 7.55
C LYS A 100 -12.12 11.19 6.55
N LYS A 101 -13.12 11.96 6.99
CA LYS A 101 -14.17 12.57 6.18
C LYS A 101 -14.57 13.89 6.82
N THR A 102 -14.85 14.90 6.01
CA THR A 102 -15.27 16.23 6.49
C THR A 102 -16.58 16.23 7.28
N SER A 103 -17.42 15.21 7.10
CA SER A 103 -18.69 15.06 7.82
C SER A 103 -18.57 14.37 9.18
N LEU A 104 -17.38 13.90 9.55
CA LEU A 104 -17.17 13.22 10.84
C LEU A 104 -16.90 14.23 11.95
N ASP A 105 -17.26 13.87 13.18
CA ASP A 105 -17.04 14.70 14.36
C ASP A 105 -15.54 14.92 14.62
N PRO A 106 -15.05 16.17 14.58
CA PRO A 106 -13.65 16.52 14.87
C PRO A 106 -13.24 16.31 16.33
N SER A 107 -14.20 16.17 17.26
CA SER A 107 -13.88 15.91 18.68
C SER A 107 -13.45 14.46 18.95
N VAL A 108 -13.74 13.54 18.02
CA VAL A 108 -13.44 12.12 18.18
C VAL A 108 -12.10 11.78 17.52
N CYS A 109 -11.08 11.46 18.32
CA CYS A 109 -9.73 11.16 17.81
C CYS A 109 -9.69 10.02 16.79
N ASN A 110 -10.56 9.00 16.94
CA ASN A 110 -10.66 7.87 16.01
C ASN A 110 -11.08 8.27 14.58
N ASN A 111 -11.60 9.48 14.39
CA ASN A 111 -11.96 10.02 13.09
C ASN A 111 -10.76 10.59 12.31
N TYR A 112 -9.56 10.63 12.91
CA TYR A 112 -8.35 11.12 12.25
C TYR A 112 -7.48 9.99 11.70
N ARG A 113 -6.70 10.30 10.67
CA ARG A 113 -5.57 9.50 10.16
C ARG A 113 -4.27 10.20 10.54
N PRO A 114 -3.32 9.51 11.19
CA PRO A 114 -2.01 10.09 11.50
C PRO A 114 -1.11 10.04 10.26
N ILE A 115 -1.02 11.14 9.51
CA ILE A 115 -0.13 11.20 8.34
C ILE A 115 1.27 11.64 8.78
N SER A 116 2.26 10.77 8.60
CA SER A 116 3.66 11.06 8.92
C SER A 116 4.29 11.92 7.81
N ASN A 117 4.62 13.16 8.13
CA ASN A 117 5.42 14.00 7.27
C ASN A 117 6.91 13.80 7.60
N LEU A 118 7.62 13.12 6.70
CA LEU A 118 9.05 12.82 6.83
C LEU A 118 9.90 13.87 6.10
N PRO A 119 11.16 14.09 6.54
CA PRO A 119 12.10 14.97 5.86
C PRO A 119 12.27 14.62 4.38
N PHE A 120 12.33 15.64 3.52
CA PHE A 120 12.34 15.44 2.07
C PHE A 120 13.55 14.61 1.60
N LEU A 121 14.75 14.91 2.10
CA LEU A 121 15.95 14.14 1.77
C LEU A 121 15.92 12.71 2.30
N GLY A 122 15.25 12.50 3.44
CA GLY A 122 14.96 11.16 3.94
C GLY A 122 14.13 10.35 2.95
N LYS A 123 13.09 10.96 2.36
CA LYS A 123 12.29 10.33 1.29
C LYS A 123 13.11 10.04 0.04
N VAL A 124 14.02 10.93 -0.36
CA VAL A 124 14.92 10.67 -1.50
C VAL A 124 15.79 9.44 -1.24
N LEU A 125 16.36 9.34 -0.05
CA LEU A 125 17.14 8.17 0.36
C LEU A 125 16.28 6.89 0.43
N GLU A 126 15.06 6.97 0.96
CA GLU A 126 14.12 5.85 0.95
C GLU A 126 13.80 5.38 -0.47
N GLN A 127 13.61 6.32 -1.41
CA GLN A 127 13.31 6.01 -2.81
C GLN A 127 14.45 5.23 -3.48
N VAL A 128 15.70 5.57 -3.17
CA VAL A 128 16.88 4.83 -3.64
C VAL A 128 16.82 3.36 -3.22
N VAL A 129 16.56 3.11 -1.94
CA VAL A 129 16.45 1.74 -1.40
C VAL A 129 15.20 1.04 -1.94
N ALA A 130 14.08 1.75 -2.06
CA ALA A 130 12.83 1.22 -2.57
C ALA A 130 12.96 0.73 -4.02
N THR A 131 13.67 1.49 -4.87
CA THR A 131 13.93 1.06 -6.26
C THR A 131 14.70 -0.24 -6.30
N GLN A 132 15.79 -0.37 -5.53
CA GLN A 132 16.58 -1.61 -5.49
C GLN A 132 15.77 -2.79 -4.92
N LEU A 133 15.03 -2.55 -3.83
CA LEU A 133 14.21 -3.59 -3.21
C LEU A 133 13.10 -4.05 -4.16
N GLN A 134 12.50 -3.14 -4.93
CA GLN A 134 11.45 -3.48 -5.88
C GLN A 134 12.00 -4.34 -7.02
N GLU A 135 13.15 -3.98 -7.59
CA GLU A 135 13.82 -4.79 -8.61
C GLU A 135 14.11 -6.20 -8.09
N PHE A 136 14.58 -6.35 -6.84
CA PHE A 136 14.78 -7.66 -6.22
C PHE A 136 13.49 -8.46 -6.05
N LEU A 137 12.41 -7.82 -5.60
CA LEU A 137 11.11 -8.47 -5.43
C LEU A 137 10.55 -8.98 -6.77
N ASP A 138 10.76 -8.21 -7.84
CA ASP A 138 10.30 -8.56 -9.19
C ASP A 138 11.17 -9.67 -9.79
N ASP A 139 12.49 -9.60 -9.66
CA ASP A 139 13.42 -10.62 -10.17
C ASP A 139 13.23 -11.99 -9.50
N THR A 140 12.79 -12.00 -8.24
CA THR A 140 12.56 -13.23 -7.46
C THR A 140 11.12 -13.71 -7.48
N ASP A 141 10.20 -12.98 -8.14
CA ASP A 141 8.75 -13.15 -8.07
C ASP A 141 8.27 -13.41 -6.62
N PHE A 142 8.80 -12.61 -5.68
CA PHE A 142 8.65 -12.91 -4.25
C PHE A 142 7.24 -12.66 -3.74
N LEU A 143 6.54 -11.66 -4.27
CA LEU A 143 5.20 -11.30 -3.78
C LEU A 143 4.16 -12.33 -4.22
N ASP A 144 3.21 -12.63 -3.33
CA ASP A 144 2.10 -13.53 -3.64
C ASP A 144 1.27 -12.99 -4.82
N CYS A 145 0.77 -13.86 -5.70
CA CYS A 145 -0.03 -13.45 -6.85
C CYS A 145 -1.35 -12.77 -6.46
N SER A 146 -1.85 -13.00 -5.25
CA SER A 146 -3.00 -12.31 -4.67
C SER A 146 -2.68 -10.89 -4.18
N GLN A 147 -1.41 -10.48 -4.12
CA GLN A 147 -1.00 -9.15 -3.68
C GLN A 147 -1.06 -8.14 -4.83
N SER A 148 -1.96 -7.16 -4.67
CA SER A 148 -2.14 -6.06 -5.63
C SER A 148 -1.93 -4.68 -5.03
N GLY A 149 -2.01 -4.53 -3.70
CA GLY A 149 -1.74 -3.26 -3.03
C GLY A 149 -0.30 -2.80 -3.25
N PHE A 150 -0.12 -1.53 -3.60
CA PHE A 150 1.19 -0.89 -3.79
C PHE A 150 2.13 -1.61 -4.77
N ARG A 151 1.57 -2.30 -5.76
CA ARG A 151 2.32 -3.00 -6.79
C ARG A 151 2.18 -2.27 -8.13
N PRO A 152 3.29 -2.01 -8.86
CA PRO A 152 3.21 -1.43 -10.20
C PRO A 152 2.30 -2.26 -11.14
N GLY A 153 1.44 -1.60 -11.91
CA GLY A 153 0.50 -2.27 -12.81
C GLY A 153 -0.78 -2.82 -12.16
N HIS A 154 -0.92 -2.68 -10.83
CA HIS A 154 -2.13 -3.06 -10.09
C HIS A 154 -2.87 -1.81 -9.60
N SER A 155 -4.19 -1.92 -9.49
CA SER A 155 -5.07 -0.88 -8.95
C SER A 155 -6.20 -1.49 -8.13
N THR A 156 -7.04 -0.64 -7.53
CA THR A 156 -8.28 -1.12 -6.91
C THR A 156 -9.20 -1.73 -7.96
N GLU A 157 -9.22 -1.21 -9.20
CA GLU A 157 -10.01 -1.78 -10.29
C GLU A 157 -9.52 -3.19 -10.68
N THR A 158 -8.21 -3.42 -10.79
CA THR A 158 -7.71 -4.75 -11.17
C THR A 158 -8.10 -5.81 -10.15
N VAL A 159 -8.04 -5.49 -8.86
CA VAL A 159 -8.50 -6.38 -7.78
C VAL A 159 -9.99 -6.64 -7.86
N LEU A 160 -10.80 -5.59 -8.03
CA LEU A 160 -12.25 -5.73 -8.09
C LEU A 160 -12.70 -6.53 -9.31
N VAL A 161 -12.05 -6.32 -10.47
CA VAL A 161 -12.31 -7.11 -11.68
C VAL A 161 -11.98 -8.58 -11.43
N ALA A 162 -10.80 -8.89 -10.89
CA ALA A 162 -10.38 -10.26 -10.59
C ALA A 162 -11.33 -10.92 -9.58
N LEU A 163 -11.68 -10.23 -8.49
CA LEU A 163 -12.62 -10.73 -7.49
C LEU A 163 -13.99 -11.02 -8.09
N VAL A 164 -14.59 -10.07 -8.82
CA VAL A 164 -15.94 -10.24 -9.39
C VAL A 164 -15.95 -11.37 -10.42
N ASP A 165 -14.91 -11.48 -11.22
CA ASP A 165 -14.71 -12.56 -12.19
C ASP A 165 -14.58 -13.93 -11.51
N ASP A 166 -13.79 -14.04 -10.43
CA ASP A 166 -13.72 -15.25 -9.59
C ASP A 166 -15.09 -15.65 -9.03
N LEU A 167 -15.81 -14.69 -8.44
CA LEU A 167 -17.14 -14.91 -7.87
C LEU A 167 -18.16 -15.35 -8.93
N ARG A 168 -18.13 -14.74 -10.13
CA ARG A 168 -19.03 -15.10 -11.23
C ARG A 168 -18.74 -16.48 -11.80
N ARG A 169 -17.47 -16.84 -11.98
CA ARG A 169 -17.09 -18.20 -12.42
C ARG A 169 -17.60 -19.28 -11.48
N GLU A 170 -17.51 -19.04 -10.18
CA GLU A 170 -17.98 -19.99 -9.18
C GLU A 170 -19.52 -20.06 -9.14
N LEU A 171 -20.21 -18.92 -9.31
CA LEU A 171 -21.66 -18.91 -9.52
C LEU A 171 -22.08 -19.71 -10.76
N ASP A 172 -21.39 -19.56 -11.88
CA ASP A 172 -21.66 -20.27 -13.14
C ASP A 172 -21.51 -21.80 -12.97
N ARG A 173 -20.52 -22.21 -12.16
CA ARG A 173 -20.31 -23.62 -11.75
C ARG A 173 -21.38 -24.19 -10.83
N GLY A 174 -22.26 -23.33 -10.30
CA GLY A 174 -23.30 -23.74 -9.33
C GLY A 174 -22.81 -23.77 -7.89
N SER A 175 -21.62 -23.23 -7.63
CA SER A 175 -21.10 -23.03 -6.29
C SER A 175 -21.76 -21.81 -5.64
N VAL A 176 -21.77 -21.82 -4.32
CA VAL A 176 -21.99 -20.65 -3.47
C VAL A 176 -20.62 -20.15 -3.01
N THR A 177 -20.44 -18.84 -2.91
CA THR A 177 -19.17 -18.26 -2.42
C THR A 177 -19.42 -17.35 -1.23
N LEU A 178 -18.71 -17.61 -0.13
CA LEU A 178 -18.62 -16.63 0.96
C LEU A 178 -17.47 -15.67 0.66
N LEU A 179 -17.76 -14.38 0.67
CA LEU A 179 -16.78 -13.29 0.65
C LEU A 179 -16.70 -12.67 2.05
N VAL A 180 -15.49 -12.62 2.62
CA VAL A 180 -15.19 -11.98 3.90
C VAL A 180 -14.21 -10.85 3.67
N LEU A 181 -14.59 -9.64 4.07
CA LEU A 181 -13.78 -8.43 4.00
C LEU A 181 -13.21 -8.13 5.38
N LEU A 182 -11.96 -8.52 5.62
CA LEU A 182 -11.32 -8.32 6.92
C LEU A 182 -10.99 -6.84 7.14
N ASP A 183 -11.30 -6.34 8.33
CA ASP A 183 -10.81 -5.04 8.81
C ASP A 183 -9.62 -5.28 9.77
N ILE A 184 -8.45 -4.76 9.40
CA ILE A 184 -7.24 -4.81 10.22
C ILE A 184 -7.04 -3.46 10.92
N SER A 185 -7.03 -3.48 12.25
CA SER A 185 -6.91 -2.26 13.04
C SER A 185 -5.47 -1.74 13.01
N ALA A 186 -5.30 -0.50 12.54
CA ALA A 186 -4.02 0.23 12.57
C ALA A 186 -2.85 -0.58 11.97
N ALA A 187 -3.10 -1.26 10.85
CA ALA A 187 -2.21 -2.30 10.32
C ALA A 187 -0.75 -1.86 10.16
N PHE A 188 -0.51 -0.68 9.58
CA PHE A 188 0.82 -0.09 9.43
C PHE A 188 1.48 0.25 10.77
N ASP A 189 0.69 0.70 11.75
CA ASP A 189 1.19 1.16 13.04
C ASP A 189 1.52 -0.01 13.99
N THR A 190 1.04 -1.23 13.69
CA THR A 190 1.20 -2.43 14.52
C THR A 190 2.26 -3.42 14.02
N ILE A 191 2.96 -3.10 12.92
CA ILE A 191 4.00 -4.00 12.37
C ILE A 191 5.11 -4.24 13.39
N ASP A 192 5.34 -5.51 13.73
CA ASP A 192 6.44 -5.88 14.60
C ASP A 192 7.77 -5.87 13.83
N HIS A 193 8.75 -5.11 14.33
CA HIS A 193 10.03 -4.95 13.65
C HIS A 193 10.84 -6.25 13.62
N GLY A 194 10.80 -7.06 14.67
CA GLY A 194 11.53 -8.32 14.74
C GLY A 194 10.99 -9.34 13.74
N ILE A 195 9.67 -9.47 13.64
CA ILE A 195 9.02 -10.34 12.64
C ILE A 195 9.32 -9.86 11.22
N LEU A 196 9.25 -8.54 10.97
CA LEU A 196 9.57 -7.97 9.66
C LEU A 196 11.03 -8.23 9.27
N LEU A 197 11.98 -7.97 10.17
CA LEU A 197 13.40 -8.21 9.92
C LEU A 197 13.72 -9.70 9.73
N GLY A 198 13.07 -10.58 10.48
CA GLY A 198 13.20 -12.04 10.28
C GLY A 198 12.72 -12.47 8.89
N ARG A 199 11.65 -11.87 8.37
CA ARG A 199 11.16 -12.14 7.01
C ARG A 199 12.10 -11.59 5.95
N LEU A 200 12.59 -10.36 6.12
CA LEU A 200 13.58 -9.76 5.22
C LEU A 200 14.85 -10.62 5.15
N SER A 201 15.33 -11.11 6.30
CA SER A 201 16.46 -12.06 6.33
C SER A 201 16.12 -13.39 5.65
N GLY A 202 14.91 -13.93 5.88
CA GLY A 202 14.43 -15.16 5.25
C GLY A 202 14.27 -15.08 3.73
N MET A 203 14.20 -13.88 3.17
CA MET A 203 14.24 -13.63 1.71
C MET A 203 15.65 -13.77 1.13
N GLY A 204 16.66 -13.90 1.98
CA GLY A 204 18.07 -13.87 1.58
C GLY A 204 18.69 -12.48 1.62
N LEU A 205 18.01 -11.45 2.15
CA LEU A 205 18.63 -10.14 2.37
C LEU A 205 19.59 -10.22 3.56
N GLY A 206 20.77 -9.61 3.40
CA GLY A 206 21.83 -9.66 4.39
C GLY A 206 22.79 -8.47 4.31
N GLY A 207 23.83 -8.52 5.15
CA GLY A 207 24.86 -7.49 5.22
C GLY A 207 24.31 -6.08 5.43
N THR A 208 24.86 -5.11 4.69
CA THR A 208 24.53 -3.69 4.86
C THR A 208 23.08 -3.36 4.49
N VAL A 209 22.44 -4.15 3.63
CA VAL A 209 21.02 -3.96 3.25
C VAL A 209 20.11 -4.21 4.44
N LEU A 210 20.30 -5.36 5.10
CA LEU A 210 19.50 -5.72 6.26
C LEU A 210 19.77 -4.79 7.43
N LEU A 211 21.04 -4.39 7.64
CA LEU A 211 21.41 -3.37 8.62
C LEU A 211 20.74 -2.03 8.33
N TRP A 212 20.67 -1.64 7.05
CA TRP A 212 20.02 -0.39 6.65
C TRP A 212 18.52 -0.43 6.95
N LEU A 213 17.84 -1.53 6.61
CA LEU A 213 16.42 -1.73 6.90
C LEU A 213 16.15 -1.80 8.42
N GLN A 214 17.03 -2.43 9.18
CA GLN A 214 16.98 -2.42 10.64
C GLN A 214 17.11 -0.99 11.17
N SER A 215 18.14 -0.25 10.73
CA SER A 215 18.31 1.15 11.09
C SER A 215 17.14 2.03 10.64
N PHE A 216 16.47 1.69 9.53
CA PHE A 216 15.30 2.43 9.07
C PHE A 216 14.12 2.30 10.04
N LEU A 217 13.95 1.11 10.64
CA LEU A 217 12.89 0.80 11.61
C LEU A 217 13.22 1.26 13.04
N GLU A 218 14.49 1.14 13.45
CA GLU A 218 14.94 1.40 14.82
C GLU A 218 15.31 2.87 15.08
N GLY A 219 15.13 3.29 16.35
CA GLY A 219 15.51 4.63 16.81
C GLY A 219 14.65 5.74 16.19
N ARG A 220 13.44 5.39 15.75
CA ARG A 220 12.48 6.36 15.21
C ARG A 220 11.72 7.06 16.31
N SER A 221 11.34 8.30 16.03
CA SER A 221 10.41 9.06 16.87
C SER A 221 9.40 9.80 16.01
N GLN A 222 8.28 10.15 16.62
CA GLN A 222 7.25 10.98 16.01
C GLN A 222 6.82 12.08 16.95
N MET A 223 6.38 13.21 16.42
CA MET A 223 5.68 14.25 17.17
C MET A 223 4.41 14.64 16.45
N VAL A 224 3.37 15.02 17.17
CA VAL A 224 2.11 15.48 16.59
C VAL A 224 2.16 17.00 16.46
N LYS A 225 1.85 17.53 15.26
CA LYS A 225 1.73 18.96 15.02
C LYS A 225 0.28 19.37 14.79
N LEU A 226 -0.22 20.29 15.62
CA LEU A 226 -1.54 20.92 15.52
C LEU A 226 -1.40 22.43 15.42
N GLY A 227 -1.72 22.99 14.25
CA GLY A 227 -1.43 24.40 13.96
C GLY A 227 0.07 24.69 14.13
N ASP A 228 0.39 25.61 15.03
CA ASP A 228 1.76 26.02 15.35
C ASP A 228 2.34 25.29 16.57
N THR A 229 1.57 24.41 17.21
CA THR A 229 2.01 23.64 18.38
C THR A 229 2.48 22.25 18.00
N CYS A 230 3.54 21.78 18.67
CA CYS A 230 4.07 20.43 18.55
C CYS A 230 4.04 19.73 19.91
N SER A 231 3.75 18.44 19.93
CA SER A 231 3.97 17.60 21.11
C SER A 231 5.45 17.32 21.32
N ASP A 232 5.79 16.78 22.49
CA ASP A 232 7.09 16.17 22.71
C ASP A 232 7.31 14.99 21.74
N PRO A 233 8.57 14.72 21.34
CA PRO A 233 8.91 13.54 20.56
C PRO A 233 8.59 12.25 21.32
N TRP A 234 7.89 11.35 20.66
CA TRP A 234 7.54 10.03 21.18
C TRP A 234 8.29 8.93 20.41
N PRO A 235 9.02 8.02 21.08
CA PRO A 235 9.72 6.93 20.41
C PRO A 235 8.74 5.91 19.83
N LEU A 236 9.02 5.42 18.61
CA LEU A 236 8.25 4.37 17.95
C LEU A 236 8.98 3.03 18.09
N THR A 237 8.33 2.08 18.76
CA THR A 237 8.87 0.72 19.01
C THR A 237 8.30 -0.33 18.06
N CYS A 238 7.28 0.03 17.28
CA CYS A 238 6.66 -0.81 16.27
C CYS A 238 6.06 0.07 15.18
N GLY A 239 5.56 -0.58 14.13
CA GLY A 239 4.94 0.05 12.99
C GLY A 239 5.93 0.53 11.94
N VAL A 240 5.38 0.87 10.78
CA VAL A 240 6.08 1.50 9.66
C VAL A 240 5.39 2.84 9.37
N PRO A 241 6.13 3.94 9.13
CA PRO A 241 5.52 5.28 9.05
C PRO A 241 4.51 5.42 7.90
N GLN A 242 3.29 5.87 8.20
CA GLN A 242 2.28 6.18 7.18
C GLN A 242 2.67 7.45 6.39
N GLY A 243 3.19 7.28 5.18
CA GLY A 243 3.74 8.38 4.36
C GLY A 243 5.21 8.24 4.02
N SER A 244 5.87 7.19 4.52
CA SER A 244 7.14 6.71 3.98
C SER A 244 6.95 5.99 2.64
N ILE A 245 7.98 6.03 1.80
CA ILE A 245 8.02 5.39 0.49
C ILE A 245 8.20 3.86 0.64
N LEU A 246 8.97 3.43 1.64
CA LEU A 246 9.27 2.01 1.87
C LEU A 246 8.16 1.27 2.63
N SER A 247 7.43 1.97 3.53
CA SER A 247 6.39 1.35 4.37
C SER A 247 5.42 0.44 3.61
N PRO A 248 4.90 0.80 2.44
CA PRO A 248 3.97 -0.06 1.70
C PRO A 248 4.60 -1.37 1.21
N MET A 249 5.85 -1.33 0.75
CA MET A 249 6.58 -2.54 0.32
C MET A 249 6.86 -3.46 1.50
N LEU A 250 7.31 -2.88 2.63
CA LEU A 250 7.56 -3.63 3.86
C LEU A 250 6.27 -4.28 4.40
N PHE A 251 5.14 -3.58 4.29
CA PHE A 251 3.84 -4.12 4.66
C PHE A 251 3.44 -5.31 3.79
N ASN A 252 3.64 -5.24 2.46
CA ASN A 252 3.37 -6.37 1.56
C ASN A 252 4.22 -7.61 1.90
N ILE A 253 5.52 -7.42 2.20
CA ILE A 253 6.41 -8.49 2.66
C ILE A 253 5.90 -9.08 3.99
N TYR A 254 5.38 -8.23 4.88
CA TYR A 254 4.75 -8.64 6.14
C TYR A 254 3.41 -9.37 5.95
N MET A 255 2.67 -9.12 4.87
CA MET A 255 1.41 -9.81 4.59
C MET A 255 1.58 -11.12 3.83
N LYS A 256 2.65 -11.29 3.04
CA LYS A 256 2.82 -12.42 2.11
C LYS A 256 2.34 -13.80 2.62
N PRO A 257 2.75 -14.30 3.80
CA PRO A 257 2.39 -15.66 4.23
C PRO A 257 0.88 -15.87 4.46
N LEU A 258 0.09 -14.80 4.61
CA LEU A 258 -1.36 -14.90 4.80
C LEU A 258 -2.05 -15.62 3.63
N GLY A 259 -1.59 -15.37 2.39
CA GLY A 259 -2.15 -16.03 1.21
C GLY A 259 -1.99 -17.54 1.25
N GLU A 260 -0.82 -18.04 1.69
CA GLU A 260 -0.55 -19.47 1.86
C GLU A 260 -1.42 -20.09 2.96
N VAL A 261 -1.65 -19.38 4.07
CA VAL A 261 -2.57 -19.82 5.13
C VAL A 261 -3.97 -20.02 4.55
N ILE A 262 -4.50 -19.04 3.83
CA ILE A 262 -5.86 -19.11 3.25
C ILE A 262 -5.96 -20.24 2.22
N ARG A 263 -4.97 -20.37 1.33
CA ARG A 263 -4.91 -21.42 0.31
C ARG A 263 -4.82 -22.82 0.90
N SER A 264 -4.19 -22.99 2.06
CA SER A 264 -4.07 -24.30 2.73
C SER A 264 -5.42 -24.90 3.14
N PHE A 265 -6.46 -24.07 3.27
CA PHE A 265 -7.83 -24.52 3.54
C PHE A 265 -8.71 -24.59 2.29
N GLY A 266 -8.18 -24.28 1.10
CA GLY A 266 -8.95 -24.18 -0.15
C GLY A 266 -9.63 -22.84 -0.39
N GLY A 267 -9.33 -21.83 0.44
CA GLY A 267 -9.76 -20.46 0.22
C GLY A 267 -8.88 -19.74 -0.81
N ARG A 268 -9.37 -18.62 -1.30
CA ARG A 268 -8.61 -17.66 -2.12
C ARG A 268 -8.70 -16.29 -1.50
N CYS A 269 -7.78 -15.41 -1.88
CA CYS A 269 -7.80 -14.04 -1.41
C CYS A 269 -7.33 -13.05 -2.47
N HIS A 270 -7.70 -11.79 -2.23
CA HIS A 270 -7.14 -10.62 -2.88
C HIS A 270 -6.69 -9.65 -1.79
N LEU A 271 -5.44 -9.19 -1.87
CA LEU A 271 -4.82 -8.32 -0.88
C LEU A 271 -4.54 -6.96 -1.50
N TYR A 272 -5.06 -5.91 -0.88
CA TYR A 272 -4.77 -4.53 -1.26
C TYR A 272 -4.47 -3.72 -0.01
N ALA A 273 -3.18 -3.56 0.31
CA ALA A 273 -2.78 -2.99 1.60
C ALA A 273 -3.42 -3.77 2.76
N ASP A 274 -4.01 -3.07 3.72
CA ASP A 274 -4.77 -3.62 4.84
C ASP A 274 -6.13 -4.21 4.44
N ASP A 275 -6.69 -3.84 3.28
CA ASP A 275 -7.93 -4.42 2.77
C ASP A 275 -7.70 -5.87 2.27
N THR A 276 -8.12 -6.84 3.08
CA THR A 276 -8.00 -8.28 2.77
C THR A 276 -9.36 -8.87 2.43
N GLN A 277 -9.51 -9.34 1.20
CA GLN A 277 -10.72 -9.99 0.68
C GLN A 277 -10.50 -11.50 0.62
N ILE A 278 -11.12 -12.26 1.51
CA ILE A 278 -11.09 -13.73 1.49
C ILE A 278 -12.35 -14.22 0.81
N HIS A 279 -12.23 -15.10 -0.18
CA HIS A 279 -13.38 -15.76 -0.77
C HIS A 279 -13.21 -17.28 -0.76
N TYR A 280 -14.29 -17.97 -0.41
CA TYR A 280 -14.34 -19.41 -0.24
C TYR A 280 -15.57 -19.97 -0.93
N SER A 281 -15.35 -20.78 -1.96
CA SER A 281 -16.40 -21.31 -2.82
C SER A 281 -16.66 -22.79 -2.53
N PHE A 282 -17.94 -23.17 -2.50
CA PHE A 282 -18.36 -24.53 -2.16
C PHE A 282 -19.72 -24.87 -2.79
N PRO A 283 -20.02 -26.16 -3.02
CA PRO A 283 -21.36 -26.58 -3.45
C PRO A 283 -22.43 -26.18 -2.42
N SER A 284 -23.60 -25.73 -2.87
CA SER A 284 -24.67 -25.25 -1.97
C SER A 284 -25.16 -26.32 -0.98
N ASN A 285 -25.04 -27.60 -1.33
CA ASN A 285 -25.40 -28.74 -0.50
C ASN A 285 -24.26 -29.25 0.41
N SER A 286 -23.11 -28.58 0.44
CA SER A 286 -21.95 -29.03 1.21
C SER A 286 -22.16 -28.85 2.72
N LYS A 287 -22.18 -29.98 3.45
CA LYS A 287 -22.25 -30.00 4.92
C LYS A 287 -20.92 -29.71 5.59
N GLU A 288 -19.81 -29.92 4.89
CA GLU A 288 -18.44 -29.73 5.42
C GLU A 288 -17.94 -28.29 5.24
N ALA A 289 -18.48 -27.55 4.28
CA ALA A 289 -18.05 -26.18 3.98
C ALA A 289 -18.09 -25.23 5.20
N PRO A 290 -19.14 -25.20 6.05
CA PRO A 290 -19.16 -24.35 7.24
C PRO A 290 -18.00 -24.64 8.19
N ARG A 291 -17.70 -25.94 8.39
CA ARG A 291 -16.61 -26.38 9.27
C ARG A 291 -15.25 -25.97 8.70
N MET A 292 -15.01 -26.25 7.42
CA MET A 292 -13.74 -25.90 6.78
C MET A 292 -13.50 -24.39 6.72
N LEU A 293 -14.56 -23.62 6.48
CA LEU A 293 -14.48 -22.17 6.44
C LEU A 293 -14.15 -21.58 7.81
N ASN A 294 -14.81 -22.05 8.87
CA ASN A 294 -14.50 -21.60 10.23
C ASN A 294 -13.08 -22.02 10.65
N GLN A 295 -12.58 -23.17 10.20
CA GLN A 295 -11.18 -23.55 10.39
C GLN A 295 -10.21 -22.60 9.65
N CYS A 296 -10.55 -22.19 8.42
CA CYS A 296 -9.78 -21.19 7.68
C CYS A 296 -9.76 -19.84 8.41
N LEU A 297 -10.91 -19.32 8.84
CA LEU A 297 -11.00 -18.05 9.57
C LEU A 297 -10.28 -18.10 10.92
N ALA A 298 -10.34 -19.22 11.64
CA ALA A 298 -9.58 -19.43 12.86
C ALA A 298 -8.07 -19.41 12.60
N ALA A 299 -7.60 -20.11 11.56
CA ALA A 299 -6.18 -20.11 11.19
C ALA A 299 -5.69 -18.72 10.77
N VAL A 300 -6.53 -17.94 10.07
CA VAL A 300 -6.26 -16.55 9.72
C VAL A 300 -6.17 -15.68 10.98
N ALA A 301 -7.12 -15.78 11.92
CA ALA A 301 -7.09 -15.06 13.18
C ALA A 301 -5.84 -15.41 14.02
N ASP A 302 -5.51 -16.68 14.11
CA ASP A 302 -4.31 -17.16 14.80
C ASP A 302 -3.02 -16.69 14.14
N TRP A 303 -2.99 -16.65 12.80
CA TRP A 303 -1.86 -16.09 12.06
C TRP A 303 -1.72 -14.59 12.33
N MET A 304 -2.81 -13.82 12.26
CA MET A 304 -2.77 -12.38 12.55
C MET A 304 -2.26 -12.12 13.98
N ARG A 305 -2.77 -12.87 14.97
CA ARG A 305 -2.37 -12.75 16.37
C ARG A 305 -0.88 -13.06 16.58
N ARG A 306 -0.37 -14.14 15.98
CA ARG A 306 1.06 -14.49 16.02
C ARG A 306 1.94 -13.43 15.37
N ASN A 307 1.42 -12.75 14.36
CA ASN A 307 2.07 -11.64 13.66
C ASN A 307 1.72 -10.26 14.24
N LYS A 308 1.21 -10.20 15.48
CA LYS A 308 0.93 -8.93 16.20
C LYS A 308 -0.04 -7.98 15.48
N LEU A 309 -0.87 -8.53 14.60
CA LEU A 309 -1.92 -7.79 13.90
C LEU A 309 -3.25 -8.03 14.58
N ARG A 310 -4.07 -6.98 14.66
CA ARG A 310 -5.39 -7.02 15.29
C ARG A 310 -6.47 -6.95 14.23
N ILE A 311 -7.22 -8.03 14.07
CA ILE A 311 -8.47 -8.03 13.31
C ILE A 311 -9.54 -7.30 14.14
N THR A 312 -10.45 -6.59 13.47
CA THR A 312 -11.65 -6.00 14.08
C THR A 312 -12.91 -6.77 13.64
N PRO A 313 -13.34 -7.83 14.34
CA PRO A 313 -14.51 -8.63 13.91
C PRO A 313 -15.78 -7.80 13.70
N ASP A 314 -16.02 -6.77 14.54
CA ASP A 314 -17.20 -5.89 14.44
C ASP A 314 -17.24 -5.04 13.16
N LYS A 315 -16.09 -4.82 12.52
CA LYS A 315 -15.98 -4.07 11.25
C LYS A 315 -15.80 -4.97 10.05
N THR A 316 -15.44 -6.24 10.26
CA THR A 316 -15.37 -7.25 9.21
C THR A 316 -16.76 -7.48 8.63
N GLU A 317 -16.86 -7.45 7.30
CA GLU A 317 -18.12 -7.70 6.59
C GLU A 317 -18.09 -9.06 5.92
N ALA A 318 -19.23 -9.78 5.92
CA ALA A 318 -19.39 -11.02 5.20
C ALA A 318 -20.56 -10.93 4.21
N LEU A 319 -20.36 -11.39 2.99
CA LEU A 319 -21.35 -11.47 1.92
C LEU A 319 -21.43 -12.92 1.42
N LEU A 320 -22.65 -13.46 1.33
CA LEU A 320 -22.88 -14.73 0.67
C LEU A 320 -23.35 -14.50 -0.76
N VAL A 321 -22.51 -14.88 -1.71
CA VAL A 321 -22.79 -14.77 -3.15
C VAL A 321 -23.37 -16.09 -3.63
N SER A 322 -24.63 -16.07 -4.06
CA SER A 322 -25.39 -17.27 -4.43
C SER A 322 -26.49 -16.96 -5.46
N ARG A 323 -26.94 -17.98 -6.18
CA ARG A 323 -28.17 -17.87 -7.00
C ARG A 323 -29.38 -17.76 -6.06
N SER A 324 -30.44 -17.08 -6.48
CA SER A 324 -31.60 -16.74 -5.66
C SER A 324 -32.25 -17.91 -4.90
N SER A 325 -32.12 -19.14 -5.39
CA SER A 325 -32.60 -20.37 -4.76
C SER A 325 -31.76 -20.87 -3.58
N ASP A 326 -30.50 -20.43 -3.45
CA ASP A 326 -29.53 -20.95 -2.48
C ASP A 326 -29.27 -19.98 -1.31
N ARG A 327 -30.08 -18.92 -1.16
CA ARG A 327 -29.90 -17.89 -0.10
C ARG A 327 -30.22 -18.39 1.32
N GLY A 328 -30.70 -19.62 1.48
CA GLY A 328 -31.16 -20.23 2.73
C GLY A 328 -30.07 -20.90 3.56
N ILE A 329 -28.86 -20.33 3.61
CA ILE A 329 -27.78 -20.88 4.44
C ILE A 329 -28.01 -20.47 5.89
N GLY A 330 -28.43 -21.42 6.73
CA GLY A 330 -28.77 -21.22 8.15
C GLY A 330 -27.58 -21.14 9.12
N TRP A 331 -26.37 -20.85 8.65
CA TRP A 331 -25.17 -20.73 9.50
C TRP A 331 -24.46 -19.41 9.25
N GLN A 332 -23.73 -18.93 10.26
CA GLN A 332 -22.93 -17.72 10.19
C GLN A 332 -21.44 -18.04 10.39
N PRO A 333 -20.54 -17.43 9.60
CA PRO A 333 -19.11 -17.56 9.80
C PRO A 333 -18.67 -16.97 11.13
N VAL A 334 -17.69 -17.59 11.77
CA VAL A 334 -17.16 -17.14 13.06
C VAL A 334 -15.71 -16.72 12.89
N LEU A 335 -15.38 -15.51 13.32
CA LEU A 335 -14.05 -14.93 13.29
C LEU A 335 -13.67 -14.45 14.70
N ASP A 336 -12.60 -15.03 15.25
CA ASP A 336 -12.11 -14.70 16.60
C ASP A 336 -13.21 -14.80 17.70
N GLY A 337 -14.06 -15.83 17.59
CA GLY A 337 -15.18 -16.06 18.51
C GLY A 337 -16.43 -15.20 18.25
N VAL A 338 -16.39 -14.29 17.29
CA VAL A 338 -17.52 -13.41 16.93
C VAL A 338 -18.22 -13.95 15.68
N ALA A 339 -19.53 -14.11 15.75
CA ALA A 339 -20.34 -14.47 14.58
C ALA A 339 -20.46 -13.27 13.63
N LEU A 340 -20.12 -13.48 12.37
CA LEU A 340 -20.17 -12.47 11.31
C LEU A 340 -21.55 -12.55 10.61
N PRO A 341 -22.43 -11.56 10.79
CA PRO A 341 -23.71 -11.55 10.11
C PRO A 341 -23.52 -11.40 8.60
N LEU A 342 -24.21 -12.25 7.83
CA LEU A 342 -24.22 -12.14 6.37
C LEU A 342 -25.02 -10.91 5.95
N LYS A 343 -24.36 -9.94 5.33
CA LYS A 343 -24.99 -8.75 4.79
C LYS A 343 -25.55 -9.02 3.39
N SER A 344 -26.61 -8.31 3.02
CA SER A 344 -27.12 -8.31 1.64
C SER A 344 -26.22 -7.54 0.67
N GLN A 345 -25.42 -6.62 1.21
CA GLN A 345 -24.47 -5.78 0.50
C GLN A 345 -23.26 -5.46 1.38
N VAL A 346 -22.08 -5.40 0.77
CA VAL A 346 -20.82 -5.01 1.41
C VAL A 346 -20.07 -3.98 0.57
N ARG A 347 -19.11 -3.27 1.18
CA ARG A 347 -18.25 -2.32 0.47
C ARG A 347 -16.82 -2.85 0.36
N SER A 348 -16.42 -3.29 -0.83
CA SER A 348 -15.04 -3.71 -1.13
C SER A 348 -14.34 -2.63 -1.95
N LEU A 349 -13.19 -2.12 -1.48
CA LEU A 349 -12.36 -1.11 -2.17
C LEU A 349 -13.16 0.08 -2.73
N GLY A 350 -14.18 0.53 -1.99
CA GLY A 350 -15.05 1.65 -2.38
C GLY A 350 -16.26 1.29 -3.24
N VAL A 351 -16.36 0.06 -3.75
CA VAL A 351 -17.47 -0.45 -4.57
C VAL A 351 -18.46 -1.25 -3.73
N LEU A 352 -19.76 -1.00 -3.95
CA LEU A 352 -20.84 -1.76 -3.35
C LEU A 352 -21.07 -3.07 -4.13
N LEU A 353 -20.99 -4.21 -3.43
CA LEU A 353 -21.27 -5.53 -3.97
C LEU A 353 -22.47 -6.13 -3.26
N ASP A 354 -23.45 -6.61 -4.03
CA ASP A 354 -24.63 -7.33 -3.53
C ASP A 354 -24.50 -8.84 -3.76
N SER A 355 -25.33 -9.64 -3.08
CA SER A 355 -25.29 -11.11 -3.12
C SER A 355 -25.50 -11.71 -4.51
N ALA A 356 -26.11 -10.97 -5.43
CA ALA A 356 -26.37 -11.39 -6.81
C ALA A 356 -25.41 -10.75 -7.82
N LEU A 357 -24.45 -9.94 -7.36
CA LEU A 357 -23.47 -9.22 -8.17
C LEU A 357 -24.10 -8.37 -9.29
N THR A 358 -25.29 -7.79 -9.03
CA THR A 358 -26.00 -6.94 -10.00
C THR A 358 -25.35 -5.57 -10.14
N LEU A 359 -24.67 -5.09 -9.09
CA LEU A 359 -24.06 -3.77 -8.99
C LEU A 359 -25.06 -2.60 -9.08
N GLU A 360 -26.37 -2.86 -9.02
CA GLU A 360 -27.41 -1.83 -9.19
C GLU A 360 -27.24 -0.70 -8.18
N ALA A 361 -27.07 -1.04 -6.90
CA ALA A 361 -26.88 -0.05 -5.84
C ALA A 361 -25.60 0.78 -6.03
N GLN A 362 -24.52 0.17 -6.55
CA GLN A 362 -23.31 0.91 -6.89
C GLN A 362 -23.58 1.90 -8.02
N VAL A 363 -24.23 1.46 -9.10
CA VAL A 363 -24.56 2.29 -10.26
C VAL A 363 -25.46 3.45 -9.82
N SER A 364 -26.51 3.19 -9.05
CA SER A 364 -27.39 4.23 -8.51
C SER A 364 -26.64 5.23 -7.62
N ALA A 365 -25.75 4.77 -6.75
CA ALA A 365 -24.96 5.64 -5.88
C ALA A 365 -23.97 6.52 -6.67
N VAL A 366 -23.31 5.96 -7.69
CA VAL A 366 -22.40 6.72 -8.56
C VAL A 366 -23.18 7.73 -9.40
N ALA A 367 -24.28 7.31 -10.03
CA ALA A 367 -25.15 8.19 -10.82
C ALA A 367 -25.68 9.35 -9.96
N GLY A 368 -26.17 9.06 -8.75
CA GLY A 368 -26.65 10.08 -7.80
C GLY A 368 -25.58 11.12 -7.45
N ARG A 369 -24.34 10.68 -7.18
CA ARG A 369 -23.21 11.60 -6.94
C ARG A 369 -22.86 12.42 -8.18
N ALA A 370 -22.86 11.81 -9.36
CA ALA A 370 -22.59 12.51 -10.61
C ALA A 370 -23.65 13.59 -10.89
N PHE A 371 -24.94 13.26 -10.71
CA PHE A 371 -26.02 14.24 -10.84
C PHE A 371 -25.91 15.38 -9.81
N ALA A 372 -25.52 15.09 -8.57
CA ALA A 372 -25.30 16.12 -7.56
C ALA A 372 -24.18 17.10 -7.97
N GLN A 373 -23.06 16.57 -8.49
CA GLN A 373 -21.96 17.41 -8.99
C GLN A 373 -22.35 18.20 -10.24
N LEU A 374 -23.07 17.58 -11.19
CA LEU A 374 -23.60 18.28 -12.37
C LEU A 374 -24.52 19.44 -11.97
N LYS A 375 -25.39 19.22 -10.98
CA LYS A 375 -26.27 20.28 -10.46
C LYS A 375 -25.48 21.45 -9.89
N LEU A 376 -24.41 21.18 -9.14
CA LEU A 376 -23.47 22.19 -8.64
C LEU A 376 -22.82 22.97 -9.79
N VAL A 377 -22.30 22.29 -10.81
CA VAL A 377 -21.71 22.93 -11.99
C VAL A 377 -22.73 23.79 -12.72
N CYS A 378 -23.97 23.32 -12.90
CA CYS A 378 -25.04 24.09 -13.52
C CYS A 378 -25.38 25.36 -12.72
N GLN A 379 -25.37 25.30 -11.39
CA GLN A 379 -25.58 26.47 -10.53
C GLN A 379 -24.42 27.47 -10.61
N LEU A 380 -23.19 27.00 -10.81
CA LEU A 380 -22.00 27.85 -10.98
C LEU A 380 -21.86 28.39 -12.41
N ARG A 381 -22.56 27.83 -13.40
CA ARG A 381 -22.50 28.24 -14.81
C ARG A 381 -22.60 29.75 -15.04
N PRO A 382 -23.51 30.52 -14.39
CA PRO A 382 -23.59 31.97 -14.58
C PRO A 382 -22.31 32.72 -14.16
N TYR A 383 -21.55 32.18 -13.20
CA TYR A 383 -20.32 32.77 -12.69
C TYR A 383 -19.07 32.30 -13.46
N LEU A 384 -19.15 31.19 -14.19
CA LEU A 384 -18.06 30.69 -15.04
C LEU A 384 -17.99 31.42 -16.38
N VAL A 385 -19.13 31.89 -16.91
CA VAL A 385 -19.21 32.61 -18.20
C VAL A 385 -18.71 34.06 -18.09
N SER A 386 -18.85 34.69 -16.91
CA SER A 386 -18.41 36.09 -16.70
C SER A 386 -16.89 36.27 -16.63
N PHE A 387 -16.11 35.21 -16.37
CA PHE A 387 -14.64 35.28 -16.40
C PHE A 387 -14.06 35.36 -17.81
N HIS A 388 -14.76 34.86 -18.84
CA HIS A 388 -14.24 34.90 -20.21
C HIS A 388 -14.36 36.28 -20.86
N ASN A 389 -15.26 37.13 -20.37
CA ASN A 389 -15.45 38.50 -20.88
C ASN A 389 -14.53 39.54 -20.22
N LEU A 390 -13.70 39.16 -19.24
CA LEU A 390 -12.78 40.06 -18.53
C LEU A 390 -11.32 39.96 -18.99
N GLN A 391 -10.99 39.04 -19.90
CA GLN A 391 -9.66 38.96 -20.54
C GLN A 391 -9.62 39.57 -21.96
N GLY A 392 -10.68 40.27 -22.35
CA GLY A 392 -10.83 40.90 -23.66
C GLY A 392 -10.93 42.43 -23.61
N HIS A 393 -10.09 43.08 -22.79
CA HIS A 393 -9.85 44.53 -22.86
C HIS A 393 -8.38 44.87 -22.67
#